data_AF-A0A1X2HDN1-F1
#
_entry.id   AF-A0A1X2HDN1-F1
#
_cell.length_a   1.000
_cell.length_b   1.000
_cell.length_c   1.000
_cell.angle_alpha   90.00
_cell.angle_beta   90.00
_cell.angle_gamma   90.00
#
_symmetry.space_group_name_H-M   'P 1'
#
loop_
_entity.id
_entity.type
_entity.pdbx_description
1 polymer ?
#
loop_
_entity_poly.entity_id
_entity_poly.type
_entity_poly.pdbx_seq_one_letter_code
_entity_poly.pdbx_strand_id
1 'polypeptide(L)'
;MPSMYLLKQVRSKFDQLSTYTMCRSSSAIASQLEFQPLSIWTLSDQESNQSSISQEKLGSLLFRELATQVIRDGDTATLGGEALMKLTNKAKKSSALDAVFGKIRQLFKDRDHVGIIGNKLLNSQLTDLADIISCKRDNDKKIELLSKALYD
;
A
#
# COMPACT_ATOMS: atom_id res chain seq x y z
N MET A 1 -9.72 -14.22 22.74
CA MET A 1 -9.83 -13.74 21.35
C MET A 1 -8.54 -13.03 20.94
N PRO A 2 -7.69 -13.63 20.11
CA PRO A 2 -6.45 -12.95 19.71
C PRO A 2 -6.20 -13.02 18.20
N SER A 3 -6.52 -11.96 17.46
CA SER A 3 -5.82 -11.63 16.19
C SER A 3 -6.20 -10.28 15.55
N MET A 4 -7.20 -9.54 16.07
CA MET A 4 -7.70 -8.32 15.40
C MET A 4 -6.68 -7.16 15.28
N TYR A 5 -5.46 -7.27 15.82
CA TYR A 5 -4.39 -6.27 15.67
C TYR A 5 -3.05 -6.83 15.16
N LEU A 6 -3.04 -7.96 14.45
CA LEU A 6 -1.78 -8.57 13.98
C LEU A 6 -1.35 -8.16 12.57
N LEU A 7 -1.45 -6.87 12.27
CA LEU A 7 -0.86 -6.29 11.07
C LEU A 7 -0.10 -5.02 11.45
N LYS A 8 1.20 -5.19 11.73
CA LYS A 8 2.15 -4.09 11.69
C LYS A 8 2.18 -3.61 10.23
N GLN A 9 1.30 -2.67 9.91
CA GLN A 9 1.32 -1.95 8.65
C GLN A 9 2.69 -1.29 8.56
N VAL A 10 3.46 -1.55 7.50
CA VAL A 10 4.63 -0.73 7.20
C VAL A 10 4.10 0.66 6.91
N ARG A 11 4.46 1.64 7.76
CA ARG A 11 4.02 3.04 7.63
C ARG A 11 5.11 3.98 7.14
N SER A 12 6.33 3.47 6.95
CA SER A 12 7.49 4.29 6.55
C SER A 12 8.65 3.39 6.11
N LYS A 13 9.73 4.01 5.62
CA LYS A 13 10.99 3.37 5.19
C LYS A 13 10.88 2.56 3.91
N PHE A 14 9.99 2.97 3.00
CA PHE A 14 9.84 2.39 1.67
C PHE A 14 11.08 2.61 0.77
N ASP A 15 12.02 3.44 1.20
CA ASP A 15 13.33 3.61 0.58
C ASP A 15 14.36 2.55 1.03
N GLN A 16 14.02 1.65 1.96
CA GLN A 16 14.95 0.66 2.52
C GLN A 16 14.62 -0.75 2.03
N LEU A 17 15.63 -1.50 1.57
CA LEU A 17 15.45 -2.87 1.08
C LEU A 17 14.83 -3.80 2.13
N SER A 18 15.22 -3.61 3.40
CA SER A 18 14.69 -4.38 4.55
C SER A 18 13.16 -4.33 4.69
N THR A 19 12.52 -3.28 4.16
CA THR A 19 11.06 -3.11 4.17
C THR A 19 10.35 -4.12 3.28
N TYR A 20 11.05 -4.65 2.27
CA TYR A 20 10.54 -5.59 1.29
C TYR A 20 10.99 -7.03 1.56
N THR A 21 11.85 -7.24 2.56
CA THR A 21 12.31 -8.57 2.93
C THR A 21 11.17 -9.37 3.55
N MET A 22 10.78 -10.47 2.89
CA MET A 22 9.73 -11.38 3.35
C MET A 22 10.19 -12.25 4.53
N CYS A 23 10.40 -11.67 5.70
CA CYS A 23 10.76 -12.45 6.90
C CYS A 23 9.58 -13.28 7.48
N ARG A 24 8.38 -13.22 6.89
CA ARG A 24 7.16 -13.86 7.42
C ARG A 24 6.62 -15.03 6.60
N SER A 25 7.27 -15.40 5.50
CA SER A 25 6.92 -16.57 4.69
C SER A 25 7.55 -17.84 5.28
N SER A 26 7.39 -18.08 6.59
CA SER A 26 8.07 -19.16 7.29
C SER A 26 7.30 -20.49 7.29
N SER A 27 6.13 -20.58 6.66
CA SER A 27 5.39 -21.83 6.53
C SER A 27 4.55 -21.90 5.24
N ALA A 28 4.41 -23.11 4.69
CA ALA A 28 3.60 -23.37 3.50
C ALA A 28 2.12 -23.01 3.71
N ILE A 29 1.63 -23.06 4.95
CA ILE A 29 0.26 -22.70 5.33
C ILE A 29 0.05 -21.19 5.21
N ALA A 30 1.00 -20.37 5.66
CA ALA A 30 0.92 -18.91 5.57
C ALA A 30 1.25 -18.38 4.16
N SER A 31 1.72 -19.23 3.25
CA SER A 31 2.03 -18.84 1.87
C SER A 31 0.80 -18.70 0.98
N GLN A 32 -0.29 -19.42 1.27
CA GLN A 32 -1.52 -19.30 0.48
C GLN A 32 -2.15 -17.93 0.69
N LEU A 33 -2.59 -17.29 -0.40
CA LEU A 33 -3.05 -15.90 -0.44
C LEU A 33 -4.23 -15.63 0.53
N GLU A 34 -5.09 -16.62 0.72
CA GLU A 34 -6.23 -16.62 1.64
C GLU A 34 -5.85 -16.61 3.13
N PHE A 35 -4.62 -17.04 3.45
CA PHE A 35 -4.08 -17.06 4.81
C PHE A 35 -3.04 -15.97 5.05
N GLN A 36 -2.70 -15.18 4.02
CA GLN A 36 -1.82 -14.04 4.16
C GLN A 36 -2.54 -12.89 4.87
N PRO A 37 -1.90 -12.23 5.83
CA PRO A 37 -2.53 -11.13 6.54
C PRO A 37 -2.66 -9.91 5.60
N LEU A 38 -3.79 -9.21 5.70
CA LEU A 38 -4.10 -8.00 4.92
C LEU A 38 -3.09 -6.88 5.13
N SER A 39 -2.28 -6.57 4.12
CA SER A 39 -1.30 -5.49 4.18
C SER A 39 -1.53 -4.50 3.05
N ILE A 40 -0.85 -3.35 3.09
CA ILE A 40 -0.83 -2.40 1.97
C ILE A 40 -0.38 -3.06 0.64
N TRP A 41 0.34 -4.19 0.71
CA TRP A 41 0.81 -4.95 -0.46
C TRP A 41 -0.22 -5.96 -0.99
N THR A 42 -1.14 -6.43 -0.15
CA THR A 42 -2.05 -7.55 -0.43
C THR A 42 -3.54 -7.18 -0.36
N LEU A 43 -3.86 -5.95 0.09
CA LEU A 43 -5.24 -5.46 0.21
C LEU A 43 -5.98 -5.50 -1.14
N SER A 44 -5.29 -5.23 -2.24
CA SER A 44 -5.88 -5.27 -3.58
C SER A 44 -6.40 -6.64 -4.00
N ASP A 45 -5.89 -7.73 -3.41
CA ASP A 45 -6.27 -9.11 -3.75
C ASP A 45 -7.49 -9.62 -2.96
N GLN A 46 -7.85 -8.94 -1.89
CA GLN A 46 -8.91 -9.35 -0.96
C GLN A 46 -10.19 -8.50 -1.12
N GLU A 47 -10.12 -7.39 -1.83
CA GLU A 47 -11.31 -6.62 -2.20
C GLU A 47 -12.04 -7.28 -3.38
N SER A 48 -13.34 -7.56 -3.17
CA SER A 48 -14.20 -8.23 -4.15
C SER A 48 -14.25 -7.53 -5.51
N ASN A 49 -14.72 -8.25 -6.53
CA ASN A 49 -14.90 -7.72 -7.90
C ASN A 49 -16.08 -6.74 -7.96
N GLN A 50 -16.00 -5.64 -7.22
CA GLN A 50 -16.93 -4.52 -7.34
C GLN A 50 -16.70 -3.79 -8.66
N SER A 51 -17.77 -3.21 -9.21
CA SER A 51 -17.74 -2.48 -10.49
C SER A 51 -16.85 -1.23 -10.45
N SER A 52 -16.61 -0.67 -9.26
CA SER A 52 -15.73 0.46 -9.01
C SER A 52 -14.55 0.06 -8.13
N ILE A 53 -13.33 0.42 -8.54
CA ILE A 53 -12.12 0.20 -7.74
C ILE A 53 -12.07 1.23 -6.61
N SER A 54 -11.93 0.79 -5.37
CA SER A 54 -11.79 1.69 -4.21
C SER A 54 -10.46 2.46 -4.24
N GLN A 55 -10.37 3.55 -3.47
CA GLN A 55 -9.12 4.30 -3.36
C GLN A 55 -8.05 3.47 -2.66
N GLU A 56 -8.45 2.69 -1.68
CA GLU A 56 -7.62 1.78 -0.90
C GLU A 56 -7.00 0.69 -1.78
N LYS A 57 -7.80 0.11 -2.69
CA LYS A 57 -7.31 -0.85 -3.69
C LYS A 57 -6.33 -0.20 -4.66
N LEU A 58 -6.57 1.03 -5.12
CA LEU A 58 -5.62 1.74 -5.99
C LEU A 58 -4.29 2.02 -5.30
N GLY A 59 -4.31 2.47 -4.04
CA GLY A 59 -3.10 2.67 -3.26
C GLY A 59 -2.36 1.36 -3.03
N SER A 60 -3.08 0.28 -2.73
CA SER A 60 -2.51 -1.05 -2.57
C SER A 60 -1.88 -1.59 -3.86
N LEU A 61 -2.48 -1.32 -5.03
CA LEU A 61 -1.91 -1.68 -6.32
C LEU A 61 -0.57 -1.00 -6.57
N LEU A 62 -0.43 0.29 -6.20
CA LEU A 62 0.85 0.99 -6.31
C LEU A 62 1.91 0.38 -5.40
N PHE A 63 1.55 0.09 -4.15
CA PHE A 63 2.45 -0.60 -3.23
C PHE A 63 2.87 -1.96 -3.81
N ARG A 64 1.93 -2.77 -4.28
CA ARG A 64 2.25 -4.07 -4.88
C ARG A 64 3.24 -3.94 -6.04
N GLU A 65 3.03 -2.99 -6.95
CA GLU A 65 3.96 -2.72 -8.05
C GLU A 65 5.37 -2.42 -7.52
N LEU A 66 5.50 -1.51 -6.53
CA LEU A 66 6.79 -1.20 -5.91
C LEU A 66 7.46 -2.43 -5.29
N ALA A 67 6.70 -3.24 -4.55
CA ALA A 67 7.24 -4.45 -3.95
C ALA A 67 7.70 -5.45 -5.01
N THR A 68 6.92 -5.67 -6.07
CA THR A 68 7.31 -6.55 -7.17
C THR A 68 8.61 -6.08 -7.83
N GLN A 69 8.76 -4.78 -8.08
CA GLN A 69 9.98 -4.21 -8.66
C GLN A 69 11.17 -4.38 -7.71
N VAL A 70 11.02 -4.07 -6.42
CA VAL A 70 12.11 -4.19 -5.43
C VAL A 70 12.50 -5.65 -5.19
N ILE A 71 11.56 -6.59 -5.17
CA ILE A 71 11.86 -8.01 -4.99
C ILE A 71 12.62 -8.56 -6.21
N ARG A 72 12.27 -8.10 -7.42
CA ARG A 72 12.90 -8.58 -8.67
C ARG A 72 14.27 -7.95 -8.91
N ASP A 73 14.38 -6.64 -8.73
CA ASP A 73 15.52 -5.85 -9.18
C ASP A 73 16.35 -5.26 -8.02
N GLY A 74 15.94 -5.47 -6.76
CA GLY A 74 16.67 -5.05 -5.57
C GLY A 74 16.92 -3.54 -5.50
N ASP A 75 18.19 -3.16 -5.28
CA ASP A 75 18.60 -1.76 -5.16
C ASP A 75 18.49 -0.98 -6.48
N THR A 76 18.39 -1.66 -7.63
CA THR A 76 18.19 -1.01 -8.95
C THR A 76 16.72 -0.91 -9.34
N ALA A 77 15.79 -1.22 -8.43
CA ALA A 77 14.37 -1.16 -8.71
C ALA A 77 13.87 0.26 -8.99
N THR A 78 13.00 0.35 -9.99
CA THR A 78 12.45 1.62 -10.46
C THR A 78 10.93 1.56 -10.56
N LEU A 79 10.28 2.70 -10.31
CA LEU A 79 8.87 2.89 -10.59
C LEU A 79 8.73 3.58 -11.95
N GLY A 80 8.00 2.96 -12.87
CA GLY A 80 7.73 3.52 -14.21
C GLY A 80 6.53 4.47 -14.21
N GLY A 81 6.63 5.56 -14.98
CA GLY A 81 5.59 6.59 -15.07
C GLY A 81 4.30 6.07 -15.71
N GLU A 82 4.41 5.12 -16.65
CA GLU A 82 3.24 4.51 -17.29
C GLU A 82 2.36 3.74 -16.29
N ALA A 83 2.98 2.98 -15.37
CA ALA A 83 2.26 2.25 -14.33
C ALA A 83 1.50 3.22 -13.41
N LEU A 84 2.15 4.31 -13.01
CA LEU A 84 1.52 5.36 -12.20
C LEU A 84 0.36 6.05 -12.95
N MET A 85 0.52 6.33 -14.24
CA MET A 85 -0.52 6.94 -15.07
C MET A 85 -1.76 6.04 -15.18
N LYS A 86 -1.58 4.73 -15.37
CA LYS A 86 -2.69 3.76 -15.39
C LYS A 86 -3.49 3.76 -14.09
N LEU A 87 -2.81 3.91 -12.94
CA LEU A 87 -3.47 4.00 -11.64
C LEU A 87 -4.14 5.36 -11.42
N THR A 88 -3.50 6.45 -11.85
CA THR A 88 -4.03 7.82 -11.75
C THR A 88 -5.32 7.98 -12.56
N ASN A 89 -5.38 7.41 -13.76
CA ASN A 89 -6.58 7.45 -14.60
C ASN A 89 -7.78 6.72 -13.97
N LYS A 90 -7.53 5.79 -13.06
CA LYS A 90 -8.55 5.05 -12.32
C LYS A 90 -8.92 5.72 -10.98
N ALA A 91 -8.10 6.65 -10.51
CA ALA A 91 -8.36 7.39 -9.28
C ALA A 91 -9.52 8.38 -9.46
N LYS A 92 -10.25 8.62 -8.38
CA LYS A 92 -11.28 9.65 -8.38
C LYS A 92 -10.59 11.01 -8.40
N LYS A 93 -10.88 11.83 -9.41
CA LYS A 93 -10.29 13.17 -9.54
C LYS A 93 -10.48 14.00 -8.26
N SER A 94 -9.46 14.75 -7.88
CA SER A 94 -9.44 15.60 -6.68
C SER A 94 -9.56 14.85 -5.35
N SER A 95 -9.29 13.54 -5.32
CA SER A 95 -9.14 12.79 -4.06
C SER A 95 -7.78 13.06 -3.42
N ALA A 96 -7.66 12.76 -2.12
CA ALA A 96 -6.36 12.82 -1.43
C ALA A 96 -5.32 11.89 -2.10
N LEU A 97 -5.78 10.76 -2.65
CA LEU A 97 -4.95 9.81 -3.36
C LEU A 97 -4.48 10.35 -4.72
N ASP A 98 -5.37 11.02 -5.47
CA ASP A 98 -5.03 11.72 -6.72
C ASP A 98 -3.97 12.81 -6.47
N ALA A 99 -4.09 13.55 -5.35
CA ALA A 99 -3.07 14.54 -4.95
C ALA A 99 -1.71 13.90 -4.67
N VAL A 100 -1.67 12.74 -3.98
CA VAL A 100 -0.41 12.02 -3.73
C VAL A 100 0.18 11.45 -5.02
N PHE A 101 -0.64 10.88 -5.90
CA PHE A 101 -0.18 10.42 -7.22
C PHE A 101 0.38 11.57 -8.07
N GLY A 102 -0.25 12.75 -8.01
CA GLY A 102 0.25 13.97 -8.65
C GLY A 102 1.64 14.37 -8.13
N LYS A 103 1.84 14.36 -6.81
CA LYS A 103 3.16 14.65 -6.20
C LYS A 103 4.21 13.60 -6.58
N ILE A 104 3.85 12.31 -6.60
CA ILE A 104 4.75 11.25 -7.06
C ILE A 104 5.13 11.47 -8.52
N ARG A 105 4.17 11.83 -9.38
CA ARG A 105 4.42 12.13 -10.80
C ARG A 105 5.38 13.31 -10.98
N GLN A 106 5.33 14.33 -10.13
CA GLN A 106 6.28 15.44 -10.18
C GLN A 106 7.73 15.00 -9.89
N LEU A 107 7.94 13.88 -9.18
CA LEU A 107 9.29 13.35 -8.92
C LEU A 107 9.96 12.79 -10.18
N PHE A 108 9.18 12.42 -11.20
CA PHE A 108 9.69 11.92 -12.48
C PHE A 108 10.40 13.01 -13.27
N LYS A 109 10.00 14.28 -13.10
CA LYS A 109 10.50 15.41 -13.89
C LYS A 109 10.38 15.08 -15.39
N ASP A 110 11.51 14.86 -16.05
CA ASP A 110 11.63 14.50 -17.49
C ASP A 110 12.07 13.05 -17.73
N ARG A 111 12.08 12.22 -16.67
CA ARG A 111 12.48 10.80 -16.75
C ARG A 111 11.25 9.90 -16.78
N ASP A 112 11.33 8.79 -17.49
CA ASP A 112 10.25 7.79 -17.55
C ASP A 112 10.15 6.93 -16.28
N HIS A 113 11.19 6.95 -15.44
CA HIS A 113 11.29 6.14 -14.24
C HIS A 113 11.98 6.87 -13.10
N VAL A 114 11.66 6.46 -11.87
CA VAL A 114 12.29 6.94 -10.64
C VAL A 114 12.78 5.78 -9.80
N GLY A 115 13.99 5.87 -9.23
CA GLY A 115 14.52 4.86 -8.32
C GLY A 115 13.70 4.78 -7.04
N ILE A 116 13.48 3.55 -6.54
CA ILE A 116 12.67 3.28 -5.35
C ILE A 116 13.55 3.33 -4.09
N ILE A 117 14.62 2.54 -4.06
CA ILE A 117 15.53 2.42 -2.92
C ILE A 117 16.42 3.66 -2.79
N GLY A 118 16.63 4.13 -1.56
CA GLY A 118 17.37 5.36 -1.24
C GLY A 118 16.62 6.66 -1.57
N ASN A 119 15.42 6.59 -2.15
CA ASN A 119 14.66 7.76 -2.55
C ASN A 119 13.76 8.30 -1.43
N LYS A 120 14.32 9.21 -0.63
CA LYS A 120 13.60 9.83 0.51
C LYS A 120 12.37 10.64 0.10
N LEU A 121 12.40 11.29 -1.07
CA LEU A 121 11.28 12.09 -1.56
C LEU A 121 10.10 11.19 -1.91
N LEU A 122 10.36 10.09 -2.63
CA LEU A 122 9.34 9.09 -2.92
C LEU A 122 8.82 8.45 -1.64
N ASN A 123 9.70 8.06 -0.71
CA ASN A 123 9.30 7.49 0.58
C ASN A 123 8.36 8.41 1.37
N SER A 124 8.58 9.73 1.35
CA SER A 124 7.64 10.68 1.99
C SER A 124 6.25 10.60 1.39
N GLN A 125 6.14 10.54 0.05
CA GLN A 125 4.85 10.43 -0.62
C GLN A 125 4.18 9.07 -0.37
N LEU A 126 4.96 7.99 -0.31
CA LEU A 126 4.47 6.66 0.03
C LEU A 126 4.01 6.56 1.49
N THR A 127 4.65 7.31 2.39
CA THR A 127 4.19 7.41 3.79
C THR A 127 2.83 8.09 3.86
N ASP A 128 2.66 9.23 3.17
CA ASP A 128 1.36 9.91 3.06
C ASP A 128 0.29 8.99 2.46
N LEU A 129 0.65 8.23 1.41
CA LEU A 129 -0.25 7.25 0.80
C LEU A 129 -0.66 6.14 1.78
N ALA A 130 0.29 5.60 2.54
CA ALA A 130 0.06 4.54 3.53
C ALA A 130 -0.92 5.01 4.62
N ASP A 131 -0.84 6.28 5.01
CA ASP A 131 -1.76 6.89 5.98
C ASP A 131 -3.16 7.11 5.39
N ILE A 132 -3.26 7.51 4.11
CA ILE A 132 -4.56 7.66 3.42
C ILE A 132 -5.29 6.32 3.33
N ILE A 133 -4.59 5.23 2.99
CA ILE A 133 -5.19 3.89 2.87
C ILE A 133 -5.32 3.18 4.22
N SER A 134 -4.69 3.70 5.29
CA SER A 134 -4.88 3.16 6.62
C SER A 134 -6.29 3.52 7.09
N CYS A 135 -7.18 2.53 7.14
CA CYS A 135 -8.53 2.66 7.69
C CYS A 135 -8.54 2.93 9.21
N LYS A 136 -7.52 3.60 9.78
CA LYS A 136 -7.39 3.88 11.21
C LYS A 136 -8.67 4.50 11.77
N ARG A 137 -9.21 5.52 11.10
CA ARG A 137 -10.42 6.22 11.55
C ARG A 137 -11.67 5.33 11.55
N ASP A 138 -11.80 4.44 10.57
CA ASP A 138 -12.96 3.53 10.48
C ASP A 138 -12.81 2.33 11.40
N ASN A 139 -11.58 1.88 11.63
CA ASN A 139 -11.25 0.87 12.63
C ASN A 139 -11.55 1.40 14.03
N ASP A 140 -11.12 2.62 14.36
CA ASP A 140 -11.39 3.26 15.65
C ASP A 140 -12.91 3.36 15.92
N LYS A 141 -13.70 3.74 14.91
CA LYS A 141 -15.18 3.75 15.00
C LYS A 141 -15.78 2.36 15.19
N LYS A 142 -15.30 1.35 14.45
CA LYS A 142 -15.76 -0.04 14.60
C LYS A 142 -15.44 -0.59 15.99
N ILE A 143 -14.26 -0.26 16.53
CA ILE A 143 -13.85 -0.63 17.89
C ILE A 143 -14.80 0.02 18.91
N GLU A 144 -15.12 1.30 18.75
CA GLU A 144 -16.06 2.00 19.64
C GLU A 144 -17.46 1.36 19.60
N LEU A 145 -17.96 1.02 18.40
CA LEU A 145 -19.26 0.34 18.23
C LEU A 145 -19.27 -1.06 18.83
N LEU A 146 -18.22 -1.85 18.61
CA LEU A 146 -18.08 -3.19 19.19
C LEU A 146 -17.95 -3.13 20.72
N SER A 147 -17.24 -2.13 21.24
CA SER A 147 -17.10 -1.93 22.68
C SER A 147 -18.46 -1.58 23.31
N LYS A 148 -19.24 -0.69 22.68
CA LYS A 148 -20.62 -0.41 23.14
C LYS A 148 -21.50 -1.66 23.10
N ALA A 149 -21.46 -2.43 22.02
CA ALA A 149 -22.29 -3.64 21.86
C ALA A 149 -21.92 -4.81 22.79
N LEU A 150 -20.71 -4.81 23.39
CA LEU A 150 -20.24 -5.89 24.27
C LEU A 150 -20.29 -5.54 25.76
N TYR A 151 -20.34 -4.25 26.10
CA TYR A 151 -20.31 -3.76 27.48
C TYR A 151 -21.56 -2.98 27.90
N ASP A 152 -22.55 -2.85 27.01
CA ASP A 152 -23.96 -2.56 27.33
C ASP A 152 -24.77 -3.87 27.40
#